data_AF-A0AAU1MZL4-F1
#
_entry.id   AF-A0AAU1MZL4-F1
#
_cell.length_a   1.000
_cell.length_b   1.000
_cell.length_c   1.000
_cell.angle_alpha   90.00
_cell.angle_beta   90.00
_cell.angle_gamma   90.00
#
_symmetry.space_group_name_H-M   'P 1'
#
loop_
_entity.id
_entity.type
_entity.pdbx_description
1 polymer ?
#
loop_
_entity_poly.entity_id
_entity_poly.type
_entity_poly.pdbx_seq_one_letter_code
_entity_poly.pdbx_strand_id
1 'polypeptide(L)'
;MTNLIDMSQREYFSQFAKRTGMFIGRTSLIGATAFMVGYDQAAQRYGGPGLDGWREWLMANYQVSGNLVWEAQIRQVASPGWEGGWDLTPEQEAHVLKVLFELFDKFLAEREGAASGS
;
A
#
# COMPACT_ATOMS: atom_id res chain seq x y z
N MET A 1 7.33 -21.97 -10.26
CA MET A 1 7.04 -20.76 -9.47
C MET A 1 7.28 -19.60 -10.41
N THR A 2 6.28 -18.78 -10.72
CA THR A 2 6.43 -17.62 -11.62
C THR A 2 7.49 -16.67 -11.04
N ASN A 3 8.35 -16.12 -11.88
CA ASN A 3 9.33 -15.12 -11.46
C ASN A 3 8.58 -13.86 -11.00
N LEU A 4 9.06 -13.19 -9.94
CA LEU A 4 8.44 -11.94 -9.44
C LEU A 4 8.35 -10.86 -10.52
N ILE A 5 9.27 -10.86 -11.49
CA ILE A 5 9.35 -9.86 -12.56
C ILE A 5 8.24 -10.06 -13.60
N ASP A 6 7.75 -11.29 -13.78
CA ASP A 6 6.72 -11.60 -14.78
C ASP A 6 5.29 -11.46 -14.22
N MET A 7 5.15 -11.18 -12.93
CA MET A 7 3.86 -11.03 -12.26
C MET A 7 3.20 -9.70 -12.60
N SER A 8 1.86 -9.69 -12.65
CA SER A 8 1.12 -8.44 -12.55
C SER A 8 1.49 -7.71 -11.25
N GLN A 9 1.27 -6.40 -11.23
CA GLN A 9 1.57 -5.61 -10.04
C GLN A 9 0.74 -6.08 -8.83
N ARG A 10 -0.52 -6.47 -9.04
CA ARG A 10 -1.35 -7.05 -7.97
C ARG A 10 -0.80 -8.35 -7.43
N GLU A 11 -0.38 -9.26 -8.31
CA GLU A 11 0.23 -10.52 -7.89
C GLU A 11 1.55 -10.30 -7.13
N TYR A 12 2.38 -9.38 -7.61
CA TYR A 12 3.63 -9.01 -6.94
C TYR A 12 3.37 -8.51 -5.51
N PHE A 13 2.43 -7.58 -5.33
CA PHE A 13 2.11 -7.05 -4.01
C PHE A 13 1.35 -8.04 -3.12
N SER A 14 0.59 -8.97 -3.70
CA SER A 14 0.03 -10.13 -2.98
C SER A 14 1.13 -11.04 -2.42
N GLN A 15 2.23 -11.27 -3.16
CA GLN A 15 3.40 -11.98 -2.64
C GLN A 15 4.13 -11.18 -1.56
N PHE A 16 4.29 -9.87 -1.74
CA PHE A 16 4.88 -8.98 -0.74
C PHE A 16 4.09 -9.00 0.58
N ALA A 17 2.76 -8.91 0.53
CA ALA A 17 1.89 -8.96 1.71
C ALA A 17 2.00 -10.31 2.45
N LYS A 18 2.04 -11.43 1.71
CA LYS A 18 2.16 -12.77 2.30
C LYS A 18 3.51 -13.05 2.93
N ARG A 19 4.57 -12.43 2.41
CA ARG A 19 5.97 -12.74 2.76
C ARG A 19 6.76 -11.48 3.10
N THR A 20 6.15 -10.50 3.76
CA THR A 20 6.74 -9.17 3.98
C THR A 20 8.17 -9.25 4.53
N GLY A 21 8.40 -10.04 5.57
CA GLY A 21 9.73 -10.24 6.15
C GLY A 21 10.80 -10.79 5.17
N MET A 22 10.42 -11.52 4.13
CA MET A 22 11.36 -11.95 3.08
C MET A 22 11.87 -10.78 2.24
N PHE A 23 11.03 -9.78 1.98
CA PHE A 23 11.36 -8.63 1.15
C PHE A 23 12.11 -7.54 1.93
N ILE A 24 11.76 -7.36 3.20
CA ILE A 24 12.28 -6.24 4.02
C ILE A 24 13.02 -6.68 5.30
N GLY A 25 13.31 -7.97 5.46
CA GLY A 25 14.00 -8.55 6.62
C GLY A 25 13.16 -8.67 7.89
N ARG A 26 12.43 -7.60 8.25
CA ARG A 26 11.53 -7.55 9.41
C ARG A 26 10.20 -6.92 9.04
N THR A 27 9.11 -7.65 9.26
CA THR A 27 7.76 -7.12 9.09
C THR A 27 7.53 -5.94 10.05
N SER A 28 7.30 -4.77 9.48
CA SER A 28 6.96 -3.52 10.19
C SER A 28 6.22 -2.59 9.22
N LEU A 29 5.37 -1.72 9.75
CA LEU A 29 4.65 -0.72 8.97
C LEU A 29 5.61 0.26 8.29
N ILE A 30 6.63 0.71 9.02
CA ILE A 30 7.65 1.61 8.47
C ILE A 30 8.41 0.93 7.33
N GLY A 31 8.86 -0.31 7.53
CA GLY A 31 9.57 -1.04 6.48
C GLY A 31 8.70 -1.31 5.26
N ALA A 32 7.42 -1.64 5.46
CA ALA A 32 6.50 -1.90 4.35
C ALA A 32 6.20 -0.63 3.54
N THR A 33 5.91 0.47 4.22
CA THR A 33 5.66 1.78 3.57
C THR A 33 6.92 2.29 2.86
N ALA A 34 8.10 2.20 3.47
CA ALA A 34 9.36 2.58 2.84
C ALA A 34 9.65 1.75 1.57
N PHE A 35 9.36 0.44 1.59
CA PHE A 35 9.47 -0.41 0.42
C PHE A 35 8.52 0.02 -0.71
N MET A 36 7.26 0.32 -0.38
CA MET A 36 6.26 0.80 -1.35
C MET A 36 6.65 2.16 -1.96
N VAL A 37 7.15 3.09 -1.14
CA VAL A 37 7.68 4.38 -1.62
C VAL A 37 8.88 4.17 -2.54
N GLY A 38 9.80 3.28 -2.18
CA GLY A 38 10.95 2.95 -3.03
C GLY A 38 10.54 2.34 -4.38
N TYR A 39 9.53 1.46 -4.36
CA TYR A 39 8.94 0.89 -5.58
C TYR A 39 8.33 1.98 -6.47
N ASP A 40 7.56 2.90 -5.88
CA ASP A 40 6.94 4.02 -6.61
C ASP A 40 7.98 4.94 -7.25
N GLN A 41 8.99 5.34 -6.47
CA GLN A 41 10.09 6.20 -6.94
C GLN A 41 10.88 5.54 -8.08
N ALA A 42 11.13 4.23 -7.98
CA ALA A 42 11.79 3.50 -9.06
C ALA A 42 10.92 3.47 -10.33
N ALA A 43 9.62 3.20 -10.21
CA ALA A 43 8.70 3.21 -11.33
C ALA A 43 8.66 4.59 -12.02
N GLN A 44 8.48 5.67 -11.26
CA GLN A 44 8.48 7.04 -11.79
C GLN A 44 9.79 7.38 -12.50
N ARG A 45 10.94 6.98 -11.96
CA ARG A 45 12.26 7.20 -12.58
C ARG A 45 12.42 6.49 -13.93
N TYR A 46 11.77 5.35 -14.11
CA TYR A 46 11.89 4.51 -15.31
C TYR A 46 10.63 4.48 -16.19
N GLY A 47 9.66 5.37 -15.94
CA GLY A 47 8.45 5.53 -16.77
C GLY A 47 7.37 4.46 -16.55
N GLY A 48 7.42 3.73 -15.43
CA GLY A 48 6.36 2.81 -15.01
C GLY A 48 5.24 3.52 -14.21
N PRO A 49 4.04 2.91 -14.10
CA PRO A 49 2.87 3.54 -13.48
C PRO A 49 2.92 3.60 -11.94
N GLY A 50 3.90 2.95 -11.31
CA GLY A 50 4.12 3.00 -9.86
C GLY A 50 2.82 2.83 -9.06
N LEU A 51 2.63 3.75 -8.11
CA LEU A 51 1.46 3.87 -7.26
C LEU A 51 0.55 5.02 -7.73
N ASP A 52 0.59 5.40 -9.01
CA ASP A 52 -0.20 6.51 -9.55
C ASP A 52 -1.69 6.35 -9.23
N GLY A 53 -2.29 7.38 -8.63
CA GLY A 53 -3.69 7.41 -8.23
C GLY A 53 -4.00 6.74 -6.89
N TRP A 54 -3.03 6.15 -6.19
CA TRP A 54 -3.26 5.46 -4.92
C TRP A 54 -3.81 6.38 -3.83
N ARG A 55 -3.18 7.54 -3.63
CA ARG A 55 -3.59 8.52 -2.62
C ARG A 55 -4.96 9.10 -2.94
N GLU A 56 -5.20 9.42 -4.22
CA GLU A 56 -6.46 9.95 -4.70
C GLU A 56 -7.58 8.92 -4.54
N TRP A 57 -7.30 7.64 -4.80
CA TRP A 57 -8.22 6.54 -4.56
C TRP A 57 -8.58 6.41 -3.07
N LEU A 58 -7.62 6.54 -2.16
CA LEU A 58 -7.90 6.55 -0.71
C LEU A 58 -8.85 7.70 -0.32
N MET A 59 -8.60 8.90 -0.84
CA MET A 59 -9.43 10.09 -0.59
C MET A 59 -10.84 9.96 -1.18
N ALA A 60 -10.98 9.28 -2.31
CA ALA A 60 -12.28 9.07 -2.95
C ALA A 60 -13.14 8.02 -2.24
N ASN A 61 -12.52 7.03 -1.61
CA ASN A 61 -13.21 5.87 -1.04
C ASN A 61 -13.36 5.91 0.49
N TYR A 62 -12.56 6.71 1.19
CA TYR A 62 -12.54 6.74 2.66
C TYR A 62 -12.54 8.15 3.21
N GLN A 63 -13.09 8.31 4.42
CA GLN A 63 -13.07 9.59 5.14
C GLN A 63 -11.69 9.84 5.76
N VAL A 64 -10.77 10.33 4.93
CA VAL A 64 -9.40 10.67 5.32
C VAL A 64 -9.09 12.13 4.98
N SER A 65 -8.10 12.70 5.66
CA SER A 65 -7.72 14.08 5.41
C SER A 65 -6.88 14.22 4.13
N GLY A 66 -7.28 15.14 3.26
CA GLY A 66 -6.61 15.39 1.98
C GLY A 66 -5.24 16.06 2.12
N ASN A 67 -4.93 16.70 3.24
CA ASN A 67 -3.61 17.30 3.49
C ASN A 67 -2.54 16.30 3.97
N LEU A 68 -2.89 15.02 4.13
CA LEU A 68 -1.99 13.97 4.58
C LEU A 68 -1.36 13.20 3.41
N VAL A 69 -0.17 12.65 3.67
CA VAL A 69 0.43 11.58 2.84
C VAL A 69 -0.34 10.28 3.03
N TRP A 70 -0.28 9.38 2.05
CA TRP A 70 -1.10 8.16 2.05
C TRP A 70 -0.81 7.26 3.26
N GLU A 71 0.42 7.24 3.78
CA GLU A 71 0.80 6.44 4.96
C GLU A 71 0.02 6.88 6.20
N ALA A 72 -0.21 8.18 6.36
CA ALA A 72 -1.02 8.73 7.43
C ALA A 72 -2.52 8.51 7.18
N GLN A 73 -2.97 8.57 5.92
CA GLN A 73 -4.36 8.26 5.57
C GLN A 73 -4.71 6.80 5.90
N ILE A 74 -3.82 5.84 5.63
CA ILE A 74 -4.04 4.42 5.96
C ILE A 74 -4.26 4.22 7.46
N ARG A 75 -3.52 4.96 8.31
CA ARG A 75 -3.73 4.93 9.75
C ARG A 75 -5.08 5.51 10.16
N GLN A 76 -5.56 6.57 9.50
CA GLN A 76 -6.91 7.08 9.73
C GLN A 76 -7.99 6.06 9.34
N VAL A 77 -7.79 5.32 8.24
CA VAL A 77 -8.72 4.25 7.85
C VAL A 77 -8.71 3.09 8.85
N ALA A 78 -7.52 2.68 9.31
CA ALA A 78 -7.37 1.58 10.27
C ALA A 78 -7.84 1.93 11.69
N SER A 79 -7.80 3.21 12.05
CA SER A 79 -8.16 3.71 13.38
C SER A 79 -9.05 4.95 13.27
N PRO A 80 -10.37 4.78 13.05
CA PRO A 80 -11.31 5.90 13.02
C PRO A 80 -11.26 6.70 14.32
N GLY A 81 -11.03 8.01 14.23
CA GLY A 81 -10.85 8.89 15.39
C GLY A 81 -9.40 9.02 15.88
N TRP A 82 -8.41 8.49 15.17
CA TRP A 82 -7.00 8.75 15.46
C TRP A 82 -6.65 10.23 15.20
N GLU A 83 -6.28 10.96 16.25
CA GLU A 83 -5.97 12.39 16.21
C GLU A 83 -4.49 12.70 15.95
N GLY A 84 -3.67 11.69 15.67
CA GLY A 84 -2.24 11.81 15.41
C GLY A 84 -1.37 11.26 16.55
N GLY A 85 -0.32 10.53 16.17
CA GLY A 85 0.63 9.89 17.10
C GLY A 85 1.43 8.79 16.40
N TRP A 86 2.76 8.83 16.50
CA TRP A 86 3.62 7.90 15.76
C TRP A 86 3.81 6.55 16.43
N ASP A 87 3.52 6.47 17.73
CA ASP A 87 3.69 5.27 18.52
C ASP A 87 2.45 4.39 18.42
N LEU A 88 2.62 3.27 17.72
CA LEU A 88 1.63 2.20 17.65
C LEU A 88 2.07 1.07 18.58
N THR A 89 1.13 0.45 19.29
CA THR A 89 1.42 -0.87 19.89
C THR A 89 1.66 -1.90 18.78
N PRO A 90 2.36 -3.01 19.05
CA PRO A 90 2.55 -4.07 18.05
C PRO A 90 1.25 -4.57 17.42
N GLU A 91 0.16 -4.63 18.19
CA GLU A 91 -1.16 -5.05 17.72
C GLU A 91 -1.78 -4.01 16.78
N GLN A 92 -1.65 -2.73 17.12
CA GLN A 92 -2.09 -1.63 16.25
C GLN A 92 -1.28 -1.60 14.96
N GLU A 93 0.04 -1.75 15.03
CA GLU A 93 0.90 -1.81 13.85
C GLU A 93 0.53 -2.98 12.94
N ALA A 94 0.30 -4.17 13.50
CA ALA A 94 -0.16 -5.34 12.76
C ALA A 94 -1.54 -5.11 12.11
N HIS A 95 -2.45 -4.44 12.82
CA HIS A 95 -3.75 -4.07 12.27
C HIS A 95 -3.63 -3.10 11.10
N VAL A 96 -2.83 -2.04 11.24
CA VAL A 96 -2.59 -1.05 10.18
C VAL A 96 -1.93 -1.70 8.96
N LEU A 97 -0.97 -2.61 9.16
CA LEU A 97 -0.37 -3.39 8.07
C LEU A 97 -1.39 -4.25 7.32
N LYS A 98 -2.30 -4.91 8.06
CA LYS A 98 -3.38 -5.68 7.44
C LYS A 98 -4.28 -4.78 6.58
N VAL A 99 -4.72 -3.65 7.13
CA VAL A 99 -5.56 -2.68 6.42
C VAL A 99 -4.84 -2.13 5.19
N LEU A 100 -3.54 -1.78 5.30
CA LEU A 100 -2.71 -1.36 4.17
C LEU A 100 -2.79 -2.35 3.01
N PHE A 101 -2.50 -3.62 3.27
CA PHE A 101 -2.46 -4.62 2.21
C PHE A 101 -3.84 -4.93 1.62
N GLU A 102 -4.90 -4.92 2.44
CA GLU A 102 -6.27 -5.12 1.96
C GLU A 102 -6.75 -3.97 1.07
N LEU A 103 -6.49 -2.72 1.46
CA LEU A 103 -6.85 -1.55 0.66
C LEU A 103 -6.05 -1.50 -0.63
N PHE A 104 -4.77 -1.85 -0.57
CA PHE A 104 -3.91 -1.82 -1.73
C PHE A 104 -4.26 -2.92 -2.74
N ASP A 105 -4.65 -4.13 -2.29
CA ASP A 105 -5.18 -5.17 -3.20
C ASP A 105 -6.45 -4.70 -3.92
N LYS A 106 -7.38 -4.04 -3.21
CA LYS A 106 -8.61 -3.50 -3.80
C LYS A 106 -8.31 -2.46 -4.88
N PHE A 107 -7.43 -1.50 -4.58
CA PHE A 107 -7.00 -0.49 -5.54
C PHE A 107 -6.40 -1.12 -6.80
N LEU A 108 -5.51 -2.10 -6.64
CA LEU A 108 -4.91 -2.79 -7.78
C LEU A 108 -5.93 -3.59 -8.59
N ALA A 109 -6.88 -4.25 -7.92
CA ALA A 109 -7.95 -4.98 -8.59
C ALA A 109 -8.84 -4.07 -9.45
N GLU A 110 -9.22 -2.91 -8.94
CA GLU A 110 -10.00 -1.91 -9.69
C GLU A 110 -9.22 -1.35 -10.88
N ARG A 111 -7.92 -1.09 -10.70
CA ARG A 111 -7.05 -0.59 -11.76
C ARG A 111 -6.86 -1.59 -12.89
N GLU A 112 -6.65 -2.87 -12.56
CA GLU A 112 -6.59 -3.95 -13.55
C GLU A 112 -7.93 -4.14 -14.29
N GLY A 113 -9.05 -4.02 -13.57
CA GLY A 113 -10.39 -4.08 -14.17
C GLY A 113 -10.64 -2.95 -15.17
N ALA A 114 -10.23 -1.72 -14.84
CA ALA A 114 -10.35 -0.56 -15.73
C ALA A 114 -9.48 -0.70 -16.99
N ALA A 115 -8.25 -1.20 -16.85
CA ALA A 115 -7.34 -1.43 -17.98
C ALA A 115 -7.83 -2.54 -18.93
N SER A 116 -8.57 -3.53 -18.41
CA SER A 116 -9.10 -4.65 -19.22
C SER A 116 -10.36 -4.30 -20.01
N GLY A 117 -11.03 -3.19 -19.66
CA GLY A 117 -12.25 -2.69 -20.31
C GLY A 117 -12.02 -1.55 -21.31
N SER A 118 -10.75 -1.21 -21.59
CA SER A 118 -10.33 -0.13 -22.49
C SER A 118 -9.96 -0.63 -23.88
#